data_AF-A0A177QT97-F1
#
_entry.id   AF-A0A177QT97-F1
#
_cell.length_a   1.000
_cell.length_b   1.000
_cell.length_c   1.000
_cell.angle_alpha   90.00
_cell.angle_beta   90.00
_cell.angle_gamma   90.00
#
_symmetry.space_group_name_H-M   'P 1'
#
loop_
_entity.id
_entity.type
_entity.pdbx_description
1 polymer ?
#
loop_
_entity_poly.entity_id
_entity_poly.type
_entity_poly.pdbx_seq_one_letter_code
_entity_poly.pdbx_strand_id
1 'polypeptide(L)'
;MRAFVFALILSGGAARADIPAGNWEMTLTTSIEGMPGAMAPVTQVRCLTREDAQDPSRLVGSAPGCEFSNKQDTGSEISFDVVCSGQVSMGGRGVMRYTAQSVEGSLDLTANASGQRIVTRSQLSGRRLGECKP
;
A
#
# COMPACT_ATOMS: atom_id res chain seq x y z
N MET A 1 -38.71 -39.43 -23.51
CA MET A 1 -38.14 -38.08 -23.63
C MET A 1 -37.05 -37.92 -22.57
N ARG A 2 -35.79 -37.79 -22.99
CA ARG A 2 -34.64 -37.64 -22.10
C ARG A 2 -34.34 -36.15 -21.94
N ALA A 3 -34.66 -35.57 -20.80
CA ALA A 3 -34.24 -34.21 -20.44
C ALA A 3 -32.93 -34.31 -19.67
N PHE A 4 -31.81 -34.09 -20.35
CA PHE A 4 -30.51 -33.87 -19.71
C PHE A 4 -30.45 -32.40 -19.30
N VAL A 5 -30.61 -32.13 -18.00
CA VAL A 5 -30.38 -30.80 -17.42
C VAL A 5 -28.87 -30.61 -17.30
N PHE A 6 -28.31 -29.77 -18.16
CA PHE A 6 -26.91 -29.37 -18.11
C PHE A 6 -26.76 -28.27 -17.06
N ALA A 7 -26.36 -28.62 -15.84
CA ALA A 7 -26.01 -27.67 -14.80
C ALA A 7 -24.68 -26.98 -15.16
N LEU A 8 -24.76 -25.73 -15.64
CA LEU A 8 -23.59 -24.88 -15.85
C LEU A 8 -23.07 -24.45 -14.47
N ILE A 9 -22.01 -25.12 -14.00
CA ILE A 9 -21.25 -24.67 -12.84
C ILE A 9 -20.41 -23.46 -13.30
N LEU A 10 -20.90 -22.24 -13.03
CA LEU A 10 -20.06 -21.05 -13.13
C LEU A 10 -19.02 -21.12 -12.00
N SER A 11 -17.83 -21.60 -12.33
CA SER A 11 -16.63 -21.43 -11.51
C SER A 11 -16.28 -19.94 -11.47
N GLY A 12 -16.92 -19.19 -10.58
CA GLY A 12 -16.55 -17.82 -10.23
C GLY A 12 -15.22 -17.83 -9.49
N GLY A 13 -14.12 -18.01 -10.21
CA GLY A 13 -12.79 -17.74 -9.66
C GLY A 13 -12.71 -16.25 -9.33
N ALA A 14 -12.65 -15.91 -8.05
CA ALA A 14 -12.30 -14.56 -7.64
C ALA A 14 -10.94 -14.22 -8.26
N ALA A 15 -10.93 -13.42 -9.31
CA ALA A 15 -9.70 -12.97 -9.94
C ALA A 15 -8.97 -12.12 -8.90
N ARG A 16 -7.90 -12.67 -8.33
CA ARG A 16 -6.98 -11.93 -7.47
C ARG A 16 -6.37 -10.83 -8.34
N ALA A 17 -6.61 -9.56 -7.99
CA ALA A 17 -5.82 -8.47 -8.54
C ALA A 17 -4.35 -8.74 -8.21
N ASP A 18 -3.47 -8.30 -9.10
CA ASP A 18 -2.03 -8.30 -8.88
C ASP A 18 -1.55 -6.86 -9.06
N ILE A 19 -0.42 -6.51 -8.47
CA ILE A 19 0.31 -5.29 -8.79
C ILE A 19 1.38 -5.69 -9.80
N PRO A 20 1.24 -5.38 -11.09
CA PRO A 20 2.20 -5.83 -12.09
C PRO A 20 3.57 -5.19 -11.87
N ALA A 21 4.61 -6.00 -12.08
CA ALA A 21 5.96 -5.48 -12.23
C ALA A 21 6.00 -4.40 -13.33
N GLY A 22 6.94 -3.46 -13.20
CA GLY A 22 7.07 -2.35 -14.14
C GLY A 22 7.43 -1.04 -13.46
N ASN A 23 7.38 0.02 -14.23
CA ASN A 23 7.66 1.36 -13.74
C ASN A 23 6.39 1.99 -13.16
N TRP A 24 6.48 2.53 -11.95
CA TRP A 24 5.36 3.11 -11.22
C TRP A 24 5.72 4.51 -10.74
N GLU A 25 4.78 5.44 -10.86
CA GLU A 25 4.86 6.74 -10.20
C GLU A 25 4.04 6.68 -8.91
N MET A 26 4.72 6.86 -7.78
CA MET A 26 4.14 6.84 -6.44
C MET A 26 4.21 8.23 -5.83
N THR A 27 3.13 8.68 -5.22
CA THR A 27 3.04 9.97 -4.52
C THR A 27 2.57 9.75 -3.10
N LEU A 28 3.34 10.26 -2.13
CA LEU A 28 3.00 10.23 -0.72
C LEU A 28 2.70 11.64 -0.24
N THR A 29 1.54 11.84 0.35
CA THR A 29 1.15 13.09 1.02
C THR A 29 0.97 12.83 2.49
N THR A 30 1.65 13.57 3.36
CA THR A 30 1.58 13.38 4.81
C THR A 30 1.01 14.61 5.49
N SER A 31 0.13 14.40 6.47
CA SER A 31 -0.42 15.42 7.35
C SER A 31 -0.11 15.07 8.80
N ILE A 32 -0.01 16.10 9.64
CA ILE A 32 0.25 15.95 11.07
C ILE A 32 -0.94 16.56 11.80
N GLU A 33 -1.55 15.80 12.70
CA GLU A 33 -2.70 16.26 13.47
C GLU A 33 -2.35 17.50 14.29
N GLY A 34 -3.21 18.52 14.24
CA GLY A 34 -3.00 19.80 14.92
C GLY A 34 -2.18 20.83 14.14
N MET A 35 -1.62 20.49 12.98
CA MET A 35 -1.01 21.46 12.06
C MET A 35 -1.92 21.75 10.86
N PRO A 36 -2.03 23.01 10.41
CA PRO A 36 -2.81 23.34 9.22
C PRO A 36 -2.10 22.85 7.95
N GLY A 37 -2.85 22.15 7.09
CA GLY A 37 -2.39 21.69 5.79
C GLY A 37 -1.67 20.34 5.81
N ALA A 38 -1.29 19.89 4.62
CA ALA A 38 -0.43 18.73 4.42
C ALA A 38 1.00 19.19 4.08
N MET A 39 1.97 18.33 4.37
CA MET A 39 3.33 18.46 3.86
C MET A 39 3.31 18.39 2.33
N ALA A 40 4.34 18.98 1.69
CA ALA A 40 4.50 18.88 0.25
C ALA A 40 4.51 17.40 -0.20
N PRO A 41 3.68 17.03 -1.20
CA PRO A 41 3.69 15.66 -1.72
C PRO A 41 5.07 15.27 -2.23
N VAL A 42 5.47 14.03 -1.94
CA VAL A 42 6.70 13.45 -2.45
C VAL A 42 6.36 12.45 -3.54
N THR A 43 6.68 12.79 -4.78
CA THR A 43 6.48 11.92 -5.95
C THR A 43 7.77 11.27 -6.38
N GLN A 44 7.74 9.95 -6.61
CA GLN A 44 8.89 9.18 -7.06
C GLN A 44 8.49 8.14 -8.10
N VAL A 45 9.31 8.03 -9.14
CA VAL A 45 9.18 6.99 -10.15
C VAL A 45 10.12 5.85 -9.80
N ARG A 46 9.61 4.61 -9.72
CA ARG A 46 10.40 3.43 -9.37
C ARG A 46 10.02 2.25 -10.26
N CYS A 47 11.03 1.50 -10.68
CA CYS A 47 10.83 0.17 -11.24
C CYS A 47 10.63 -0.83 -10.11
N LEU A 48 9.47 -1.50 -10.10
CA LEU A 48 9.12 -2.54 -9.14
C LEU A 48 9.26 -3.91 -9.81
N THR A 49 10.00 -4.81 -9.16
CA THR A 49 9.93 -6.24 -9.51
C THR A 49 8.61 -6.86 -9.03
N ARG A 50 8.37 -8.13 -9.37
CA ARG A 50 7.20 -8.85 -8.87
C ARG A 50 7.25 -8.99 -7.34
N GLU A 51 8.44 -9.19 -6.78
CA GLU A 51 8.66 -9.28 -5.34
C GLU A 51 8.42 -7.93 -4.66
N ASP A 52 8.91 -6.84 -5.26
CA ASP A 52 8.67 -5.48 -4.75
C ASP A 52 7.17 -5.15 -4.73
N ALA A 53 6.45 -5.55 -5.78
CA ALA A 53 5.03 -5.29 -5.92
C ALA A 53 4.16 -6.01 -4.86
N GLN A 54 4.70 -7.04 -4.20
CA GLN A 54 4.03 -7.78 -3.12
C GLN A 54 4.48 -7.33 -1.72
N ASP A 55 5.44 -6.41 -1.62
CA ASP A 55 5.92 -5.91 -0.33
C ASP A 55 5.42 -4.48 -0.07
N PRO A 56 4.53 -4.28 0.92
CA PRO A 56 4.13 -2.96 1.41
C PRO A 56 5.27 -1.97 1.63
N SER A 57 6.42 -2.45 2.13
CA SER A 57 7.57 -1.59 2.40
C SER A 57 8.17 -0.99 1.13
N ARG A 58 8.01 -1.68 0.00
CA ARG A 58 8.51 -1.26 -1.31
C ARG A 58 7.51 -0.36 -2.03
N LEU A 59 6.21 -0.58 -1.80
CA LEU A 59 5.12 0.23 -2.35
C LEU A 59 5.02 1.62 -1.69
N VAL A 60 5.07 1.70 -0.36
CA VAL A 60 5.07 2.99 0.37
C VAL A 60 6.36 3.77 0.11
N GLY A 61 7.41 3.07 -0.33
CA GLY A 61 8.75 3.60 -0.56
C GLY A 61 9.68 3.29 0.61
N SER A 62 10.98 3.45 0.37
CA SER A 62 12.03 3.23 1.37
C SER A 62 11.72 3.98 2.67
N ALA A 63 11.39 3.23 3.72
CA ALA A 63 11.10 3.70 5.06
C ALA A 63 12.16 3.13 6.03
N PRO A 64 13.35 3.75 6.10
CA PRO A 64 14.45 3.25 6.94
C PRO A 64 14.01 3.15 8.40
N GLY A 65 14.37 2.06 9.06
CA GLY A 65 14.02 1.83 10.47
C GLY A 65 12.58 1.38 10.72
N CYS A 66 11.77 1.18 9.69
CA CYS A 66 10.41 0.67 9.81
C CYS A 66 10.32 -0.84 9.56
N GLU A 67 9.71 -1.56 10.49
CA GLU A 67 9.38 -2.98 10.38
C GLU A 67 7.89 -3.13 10.08
N PHE A 68 7.57 -3.97 9.10
CA PHE A 68 6.21 -4.25 8.64
C PHE A 68 5.81 -5.66 9.06
N SER A 69 4.65 -5.79 9.71
CA SER A 69 4.15 -7.05 10.26
C SER A 69 2.66 -7.21 9.99
N ASN A 70 2.09 -8.38 10.38
CA ASN A 70 0.66 -8.68 10.24
C ASN A 70 0.10 -8.42 8.83
N LYS A 71 0.91 -8.72 7.81
CA LYS A 71 0.57 -8.52 6.41
C LYS A 71 -0.57 -9.46 6.02
N GLN A 72 -1.65 -8.90 5.49
CA GLN A 72 -2.79 -9.64 4.95
C GLN A 72 -3.11 -9.10 3.58
N ASP A 73 -3.27 -9.99 2.60
CA ASP A 73 -3.64 -9.65 1.23
C ASP A 73 -4.89 -10.44 0.83
N THR A 74 -5.95 -9.72 0.50
CA THR A 74 -7.24 -10.28 0.08
C THR A 74 -7.36 -10.46 -1.43
N GLY A 75 -6.35 -10.03 -2.20
CA GLY A 75 -6.38 -10.01 -3.65
C GLY A 75 -6.95 -8.75 -4.27
N SER A 76 -7.19 -7.72 -3.48
CA SER A 76 -7.55 -6.36 -3.94
C SER A 76 -7.18 -5.30 -2.91
N GLU A 77 -6.81 -5.74 -1.70
CA GLU A 77 -6.40 -4.90 -0.60
C GLU A 77 -5.30 -5.60 0.20
N ILE A 78 -4.22 -4.87 0.51
CA ILE A 78 -3.17 -5.26 1.44
C ILE A 78 -3.35 -4.44 2.72
N SER A 79 -3.37 -5.10 3.88
CA SER A 79 -3.28 -4.43 5.18
C SER A 79 -2.06 -4.92 5.94
N PHE A 80 -1.48 -4.03 6.75
CA PHE A 80 -0.25 -4.32 7.49
C PHE A 80 -0.15 -3.40 8.71
N ASP A 81 0.58 -3.86 9.71
CA ASP A 81 1.02 -3.03 10.83
C ASP A 81 2.46 -2.58 10.57
N VAL A 82 2.83 -1.42 11.09
CA VAL A 82 4.18 -0.89 10.97
C VAL A 82 4.67 -0.32 12.30
N VAL A 83 5.95 -0.56 12.59
CA VAL A 83 6.67 0.02 13.72
C VAL A 83 7.97 0.61 13.19
N CYS A 84 8.12 1.93 13.32
CA CYS A 84 9.34 2.64 12.97
C CYS A 84 10.16 2.94 14.23
N SER A 85 11.37 2.41 14.24
CA SER A 85 12.41 2.69 15.23
C SER A 85 13.16 3.98 14.90
N GLY A 86 13.67 4.66 15.93
CA GLY A 86 14.35 5.95 15.80
C GLY A 86 14.43 6.69 17.13
N GLN A 87 14.78 7.98 17.10
CA GLN A 87 14.81 8.82 18.32
C GLN A 87 13.43 8.89 19.00
N VAL A 88 12.37 8.85 18.20
CA VAL A 88 10.99 8.70 18.67
C VAL A 88 10.42 7.48 17.95
N SER A 89 10.03 6.46 18.71
CA SER A 89 9.33 5.32 18.12
C SER A 89 7.91 5.72 17.72
N MET A 90 7.49 5.24 16.56
CA MET A 90 6.13 5.44 16.07
C MET A 90 5.61 4.14 15.46
N GLY A 91 4.30 3.95 15.51
CA GLY A 91 3.69 2.78 14.94
C GLY A 91 2.24 3.00 14.60
N GLY A 92 1.69 2.08 13.80
CA GLY A 92 0.31 2.15 13.38
C GLY A 92 -0.01 1.14 12.29
N ARG A 93 -1.02 1.47 11.49
CA ARG A 93 -1.61 0.54 10.53
C ARG A 93 -1.73 1.19 9.16
N GLY A 94 -1.42 0.41 8.13
CA GLY A 94 -1.61 0.78 6.74
C GLY A 94 -2.61 -0.13 6.03
N VAL A 95 -3.32 0.45 5.05
CA VAL A 95 -4.20 -0.26 4.13
C VAL A 95 -3.92 0.26 2.73
N MET A 96 -3.79 -0.63 1.76
CA MET A 96 -3.60 -0.30 0.35
C MET A 96 -4.58 -1.09 -0.52
N ARG A 97 -5.36 -0.39 -1.33
CA ARG A 97 -6.16 -0.97 -2.41
C ARG A 97 -5.38 -0.90 -3.71
N TYR A 98 -5.54 -1.91 -4.55
CA TYR A 98 -4.76 -1.96 -5.78
C TYR A 98 -5.50 -2.61 -6.95
N THR A 99 -5.07 -2.22 -8.14
CA THR A 99 -5.47 -2.79 -9.42
C THR A 99 -4.21 -3.01 -10.27
N ALA A 100 -4.39 -3.50 -11.50
CA ALA A 100 -3.28 -3.63 -12.44
C ALA A 100 -2.63 -2.29 -12.85
N GLN A 101 -3.28 -1.15 -12.60
CA GLN A 101 -2.83 0.17 -13.06
C GLN A 101 -2.73 1.22 -11.94
N SER A 102 -3.26 0.93 -10.76
CA SER A 102 -3.33 1.89 -9.65
C SER A 102 -3.07 1.25 -8.29
N VAL A 103 -2.51 2.05 -7.39
CA VAL A 103 -2.40 1.76 -5.96
C VAL A 103 -2.92 2.99 -5.22
N GLU A 104 -3.77 2.78 -4.21
CA GLU A 104 -4.21 3.82 -3.29
C GLU A 104 -4.06 3.30 -1.88
N GLY A 105 -3.53 4.09 -0.96
CA GLY A 105 -3.35 3.63 0.40
C GLY A 105 -3.38 4.73 1.43
N SER A 106 -3.69 4.34 2.66
CA SER A 106 -3.58 5.17 3.84
C SER A 106 -2.64 4.55 4.85
N LEU A 107 -1.90 5.39 5.56
CA LEU A 107 -1.02 5.00 6.64
C LEU A 107 -1.15 5.99 7.79
N ASP A 108 -1.65 5.51 8.92
CA ASP A 108 -1.79 6.31 10.13
C ASP A 108 -0.74 5.85 11.15
N LEU A 109 0.12 6.78 11.57
CA LEU A 109 1.15 6.52 12.58
C LEU A 109 0.90 7.37 13.82
N THR A 110 1.17 6.80 14.98
CA THR A 110 1.19 7.50 16.25
C THR A 110 2.56 7.37 16.89
N ALA A 111 3.07 8.47 17.41
CA ALA A 111 4.28 8.56 18.20
C ALA A 111 3.98 9.22 19.56
N ASN A 112 4.78 8.91 20.57
CA ASN A 112 4.81 9.69 21.82
C ASN A 112 6.18 10.33 21.96
N ALA A 113 6.27 11.65 21.84
CA ALA A 113 7.49 12.42 21.98
C ALA A 113 7.36 13.37 23.16
N SER A 114 8.23 13.24 24.17
CA SER A 114 8.26 14.14 25.34
C SER A 114 6.90 14.32 26.04
N GLY A 115 6.11 13.25 26.13
CA GLY A 115 4.76 13.28 26.74
C GLY A 115 3.65 13.84 25.84
N GLN A 116 3.98 14.22 24.59
CA GLN A 116 3.01 14.66 23.60
C GLN A 116 2.74 13.55 22.58
N ARG A 117 1.47 13.29 22.32
CA ARG A 117 1.02 12.38 21.26
C ARG A 117 1.10 13.10 19.92
N ILE A 118 1.84 12.54 18.97
CA ILE A 118 1.92 13.01 17.58
C ILE A 118 1.20 11.98 16.71
N VAL A 119 0.26 12.43 15.89
CA VAL A 119 -0.44 11.58 14.92
C VAL A 119 -0.12 12.08 13.52
N THR A 120 0.34 11.18 12.66
CA THR A 120 0.52 11.47 11.24
C THR A 120 -0.43 10.62 10.41
N ARG A 121 -0.97 11.22 9.36
CA ARG A 121 -1.82 10.54 8.38
C ARG A 121 -1.25 10.74 7.01
N SER A 122 -0.89 9.65 6.36
CA SER A 122 -0.31 9.64 5.03
C SER A 122 -1.26 9.00 4.03
N GLN A 123 -1.32 9.60 2.84
CA GLN A 123 -2.05 9.09 1.68
C GLN A 123 -1.05 8.75 0.59
N LEU A 124 -1.10 7.51 0.11
CA LEU A 124 -0.30 7.00 -1.00
C LEU A 124 -1.19 6.91 -2.24
N SER A 125 -0.72 7.43 -3.36
CA SER A 125 -1.29 7.15 -4.67
C SER A 125 -0.21 6.64 -5.62
N GLY A 126 -0.56 5.70 -6.47
CA GLY A 126 0.36 5.04 -7.38
C GLY A 126 -0.30 4.84 -8.73
N ARG A 127 0.42 5.10 -9.81
CA ARG A 127 0.00 4.76 -11.18
C ARG A 127 1.09 4.04 -11.95
N ARG A 128 0.71 3.01 -12.70
CA ARG A 128 1.64 2.29 -13.57
C ARG A 128 1.98 3.15 -14.79
N LEU A 129 3.27 3.23 -15.10
CA LEU A 129 3.81 3.94 -16.26
C LEU A 129 4.16 3.01 -17.42
N GLY A 130 4.17 1.69 -17.20
CA GLY A 130 4.52 0.69 -18.20
C GLY A 130 5.64 -0.23 -17.71
N GLU A 131 6.37 -0.82 -18.64
CA GLU A 131 7.54 -1.64 -18.34
C GLU A 131 8.69 -0.81 -17.75
N CYS A 132 9.58 -1.47 -17.01
CA CYS A 132 10.81 -0.83 -16.58
C CYS A 132 11.67 -0.45 -17.78
N LYS A 133 12.32 0.71 -17.69
CA LYS A 133 13.31 1.11 -18.70
C LYS A 133 14.58 0.24 -18.53
N PRO A 134 15.24 -0.15 -19.64
CA PRO A 134 16.54 -0.83 -19.59
C PRO A 134 17.60 -0.03 -18.86
#